data_AF-A0A9Q0LUI2-F1
#
_entry.id   AF-A0A9Q0LUI2-F1
#
_cell.length_a   1.000
_cell.length_b   1.000
_cell.length_c   1.000
_cell.angle_alpha   90.00
_cell.angle_beta   90.00
_cell.angle_gamma   90.00
#
_symmetry.space_group_name_H-M   'P 1'
#
loop_
_entity.id
_entity.type
_entity.pdbx_description
1 polymer ?
#
loop_
_entity_poly.entity_id
_entity_poly.type
_entity_poly.pdbx_seq_one_letter_code
_entity_poly.pdbx_strand_id
1 'polypeptide(L)'
;MFIFYHLYCNKQVIHYVECLDRYFGNVCELDIIFNFDKAYYILDEILIDGKLQETSQRIILKSITTQDSVIDNSPDSRDYAI
;
A
#
# COMPACT_ATOMS: atom_id res chain seq x y z
N MET A 1 13.64 24.41 -6.17
CA MET A 1 12.32 23.89 -5.75
C MET A 1 11.89 22.68 -6.58
N PHE A 2 11.89 22.76 -7.92
CA PHE A 2 11.52 21.63 -8.80
C PHE A 2 12.33 20.34 -8.60
N ILE A 3 13.66 20.43 -8.48
CA ILE A 3 14.52 19.25 -8.30
C ILE A 3 14.20 18.51 -6.99
N PHE A 4 13.93 19.26 -5.91
CA PHE A 4 13.53 18.67 -4.63
C PHE A 4 12.18 17.98 -4.71
N TYR A 5 11.21 18.57 -5.41
CA TYR A 5 9.88 17.97 -5.60
C TYR A 5 9.94 16.69 -6.43
N HIS A 6 10.74 16.70 -7.50
CA HIS A 6 11.00 15.52 -8.32
C HIS A 6 11.66 14.41 -7.49
N LEU A 7 12.75 14.72 -6.76
CA LEU A 7 13.44 13.75 -5.91
C LEU A 7 12.52 13.18 -4.82
N TYR A 8 11.64 14.02 -4.25
CA TYR A 8 10.67 13.62 -3.23
C TYR A 8 9.64 12.63 -3.78
N CYS A 9 9.03 12.94 -4.93
CA CYS A 9 8.05 12.05 -5.58
C CYS A 9 8.68 10.69 -5.95
N ASN A 10 9.87 10.70 -6.56
CA ASN A 10 10.58 9.46 -6.89
C ASN A 10 10.84 8.59 -5.66
N LYS A 11 11.20 9.20 -4.52
CA LYS A 11 11.41 8.46 -3.27
C LYS A 11 10.14 7.81 -2.75
N GLN A 12 8.98 8.48 -2.87
CA GLN A 12 7.69 7.89 -2.47
C GLN A 12 7.34 6.67 -3.32
N VAL A 13 7.50 6.76 -4.65
CA VAL A 13 7.20 5.66 -5.57
C VAL A 13 8.09 4.45 -5.29
N ILE A 14 9.40 4.67 -5.11
CA ILE A 14 10.33 3.58 -4.77
C ILE A 14 9.93 2.93 -3.45
N HIS A 15 9.62 3.72 -2.43
CA HIS A 15 9.23 3.20 -1.12
C HIS A 15 7.93 2.40 -1.16
N TYR A 16 6.95 2.85 -1.97
CA TYR A 16 5.70 2.13 -2.20
C TYR A 16 5.94 0.76 -2.85
N VAL A 17 6.75 0.71 -3.91
CA VAL A 17 7.08 -0.55 -4.60
C VAL A 17 7.84 -1.52 -3.68
N GLU A 18 8.78 -1.02 -2.86
CA GLU A 18 9.48 -1.86 -1.86
C GLU A 18 8.53 -2.43 -0.80
N CYS A 19 7.51 -1.68 -0.38
CA CYS A 19 6.51 -2.17 0.57
C CYS A 19 5.63 -3.26 -0.07
N LEU A 20 5.20 -3.05 -1.31
CA LEU A 20 4.43 -4.04 -2.07
C LEU A 20 5.22 -5.34 -2.25
N ASP A 21 6.49 -5.24 -2.65
CA ASP A 21 7.36 -6.41 -2.84
C ASP A 21 7.51 -7.23 -1.55
N ARG A 22 7.63 -6.55 -0.40
CA ARG A 22 7.71 -7.21 0.90
C ARG A 22 6.37 -7.82 1.35
N TYR A 23 5.24 -7.20 1.02
CA TYR A 23 3.91 -7.70 1.39
C TYR A 23 3.55 -8.96 0.58
N PHE A 24 3.72 -8.92 -0.75
CA PHE A 24 3.35 -10.03 -1.65
C PHE A 24 4.43 -11.13 -1.74
N GLY A 25 5.69 -10.80 -1.44
CA GLY A 25 6.80 -11.75 -1.46
C GLY A 25 7.21 -12.13 -2.89
N ASN A 26 7.91 -11.20 -3.57
CA ASN A 26 8.12 -11.14 -5.02
C ASN A 26 6.85 -10.73 -5.77
N VAL A 27 6.53 -9.44 -5.71
CA VAL A 27 5.33 -8.91 -6.33
C VAL A 27 5.41 -8.99 -7.87
N CYS A 28 4.34 -9.43 -8.51
CA CYS A 28 4.13 -9.25 -9.94
C CYS A 28 2.94 -8.32 -10.21
N GLU A 29 2.84 -7.77 -11.42
CA GLU A 29 1.76 -6.88 -11.82
C GLU A 29 0.37 -7.50 -11.66
N LEU A 30 0.26 -8.83 -11.84
CA LEU A 30 -1.00 -9.55 -11.65
C LEU A 30 -1.42 -9.56 -10.18
N ASP A 31 -0.49 -9.66 -9.23
CA ASP A 31 -0.82 -9.61 -7.80
C ASP A 31 -1.46 -8.28 -7.43
N ILE A 32 -0.94 -7.19 -8.00
CA ILE A 32 -1.48 -5.83 -7.81
C ILE A 32 -2.84 -5.69 -8.48
N ILE A 33 -3.03 -6.23 -9.69
CA ILE A 33 -4.32 -6.18 -10.41
C ILE A 33 -5.39 -6.97 -9.66
N PHE A 34 -5.06 -8.17 -9.17
CA PHE A 34 -6.01 -9.04 -8.47
C PHE A 34 -6.28 -8.62 -7.02
N ASN A 35 -5.36 -7.89 -6.37
CA ASN A 35 -5.49 -7.41 -5.00
C ASN A 35 -5.35 -5.89 -4.93
N PHE A 36 -6.07 -5.16 -5.79
CA PHE A 36 -5.96 -3.71 -5.89
C PHE A 36 -6.41 -3.00 -4.61
N ASP A 37 -7.38 -3.56 -3.91
CA ASP A 37 -7.86 -3.14 -2.59
C ASP A 37 -6.72 -3.10 -1.57
N LYS A 38 -5.95 -4.19 -1.48
CA LYS A 38 -4.78 -4.29 -0.59
C LYS A 38 -3.66 -3.33 -0.99
N ALA A 39 -3.44 -3.17 -2.29
CA ALA A 39 -2.47 -2.19 -2.80
C ALA A 39 -2.84 -0.76 -2.40
N TYR A 40 -4.14 -0.40 -2.44
CA TYR A 40 -4.62 0.90 -1.97
C TYR A 40 -4.43 1.08 -0.46
N TYR A 41 -4.72 0.07 0.36
CA TYR A 41 -4.47 0.17 1.81
C TYR A 41 -2.98 0.35 2.14
N ILE A 42 -2.10 -0.34 1.41
CA ILE A 42 -0.64 -0.12 1.53
C ILE A 42 -0.27 1.32 1.16
N LEU A 43 -0.87 1.85 0.09
CA LEU A 43 -0.61 3.22 -0.35
C LEU A 43 -1.05 4.25 0.69
N ASP A 44 -2.23 4.07 1.30
CA ASP A 44 -2.79 4.98 2.30
C ASP A 44 -1.99 4.98 3.61
N GLU A 45 -1.41 3.84 4.01
CA GLU A 45 -0.51 3.82 5.17
C GLU A 45 0.80 4.59 4.90
N ILE A 46 1.25 4.62 3.65
CA ILE A 46 2.50 5.30 3.25
C ILE A 46 2.27 6.79 3.00
N LEU A 47 1.15 7.16 2.37
CA LEU A 47 0.87 8.53 1.95
C LEU A 47 -0.48 9.01 2.49
N ILE A 48 -0.48 10.22 3.04
CA ILE A 48 -1.69 10.94 3.39
C ILE A 48 -1.62 12.37 2.88
N ASP A 49 -2.68 12.84 2.21
CA ASP A 49 -2.74 14.20 1.66
C ASP A 49 -1.53 14.54 0.76
N GLY A 50 -1.03 13.55 0.00
CA GLY A 50 0.15 13.68 -0.86
C GLY A 50 1.49 13.83 -0.12
N LYS A 51 1.52 13.56 1.18
CA LYS A 51 2.72 13.59 2.03
C LYS A 51 3.02 12.21 2.60
N LEU A 52 4.29 11.96 2.85
CA LEU A 52 4.75 10.74 3.52
C LEU A 52 4.22 10.68 4.95
N GLN A 53 3.39 9.68 5.25
CA GLN A 53 2.85 9.39 6.57
C GLN A 53 3.80 8.46 7.33
N GLU A 54 3.86 7.19 6.91
CA GLU A 54 4.75 6.19 7.49
C GLU A 54 5.95 5.87 6.60
N THR A 55 7.07 5.59 7.27
CA THR A 55 8.34 5.23 6.60
C THR A 55 8.85 3.85 7.00
N SER A 56 8.30 3.30 8.07
CA SER A 56 8.71 2.00 8.58
C SER A 56 7.87 0.90 7.96
N GLN A 57 8.47 0.16 7.03
CA GLN A 57 7.85 -1.02 6.41
C GLN A 57 7.29 -2.01 7.44
N ARG A 58 7.95 -2.13 8.61
CA ARG A 58 7.49 -3.02 9.69
C ARG A 58 6.16 -2.57 10.30
N ILE A 59 5.95 -1.26 10.42
CA ILE A 59 4.71 -0.69 10.96
C ILE A 59 3.61 -0.84 9.92
N ILE A 60 3.88 -0.42 8.68
CA ILE A 60 2.96 -0.53 7.54
C ILE A 60 2.43 -1.97 7.41
N LEU A 61 3.32 -2.96 7.32
CA LEU A 61 2.94 -4.37 7.20
C LEU A 61 2.11 -4.87 8.39
N LYS A 62 2.41 -4.42 9.62
CA LYS A 62 1.62 -4.77 10.81
C LYS A 62 0.22 -4.16 10.77
N SER A 63 0.09 -2.90 10.32
CA SER A 63 -1.21 -2.24 10.13
C SER A 63 -2.07 -3.03 9.14
N ILE A 64 -1.48 -3.42 8.00
CA ILE A 64 -2.20 -4.15 6.94
C ILE A 64 -2.61 -5.54 7.40
N THR A 65 -1.73 -6.31 8.07
CA THR A 65 -2.11 -7.62 8.62
C THR A 65 -3.26 -7.51 9.65
N THR A 66 -3.29 -6.42 10.41
CA THR A 66 -4.38 -6.16 11.35
C THR A 66 -5.68 -5.85 10.59
N GLN A 67 -5.62 -5.02 9.55
CA GLN A 67 -6.77 -4.70 8.69
C GLN A 67 -7.30 -5.94 7.95
N ASP A 68 -6.42 -6.78 7.38
CA ASP A 68 -6.79 -8.05 6.73
C ASP A 68 -7.63 -8.92 7.68
N SER A 69 -7.25 -9.01 8.96
CA SER A 69 -7.99 -9.79 9.97
C SER A 69 -9.37 -9.22 10.28
N VAL A 70 -9.57 -7.91 10.15
CA VAL A 70 -10.86 -7.26 10.40
C VAL A 70 -11.79 -7.43 9.20
N ILE A 71 -11.25 -7.30 7.98
CA ILE A 71 -12.03 -7.43 6.73
C ILE A 71 -12.60 -8.84 6.58
N ASP A 72 -11.82 -9.88 6.93
CA ASP A 72 -12.28 -11.28 6.86
C ASP A 72 -13.41 -11.60 7.88
N ASN A 73 -13.58 -10.75 8.91
CA ASN A 73 -14.66 -10.85 9.89
C ASN A 73 -15.92 -10.04 9.51
N SER A 74 -15.89 -9.27 8.40
CA SER A 74 -17.05 -8.52 7.91
C SER A 74 -17.73 -9.24 6.73
N PRO A 75 -19.01 -9.63 6.83
CA PRO A 75 -19.69 -10.41 5.79
C PRO A 75 -20.12 -9.62 4.53
N ASP A 76 -19.73 -8.34 4.36
CA ASP A 76 -20.38 -7.42 3.40
C ASP A 76 -19.56 -7.00 2.16
N SER A 77 -18.32 -7.46 1.97
CA SER A 77 -17.44 -6.91 0.90
C SER A 77 -17.48 -7.65 -0.44
N ARG A 78 -18.29 -8.70 -0.62
CA ARG A 78 -18.39 -9.41 -1.92
C ARG A 78 -19.20 -8.66 -2.99
N ASP A 79 -19.85 -7.56 -2.65
CA ASP A 79 -20.78 -6.86 -3.55
C ASP A 79 -20.18 -5.67 -4.32
N TYR A 80 -18.87 -5.41 -4.23
CA TYR A 80 -18.16 -4.46 -5.11
C TYR A 80 -17.38 -5.12 -6.25
N ALA A 81 -17.58 -6.43 -6.49
CA ALA A 81 -17.07 -7.07 -7.68
C ALA A 81 -17.92 -6.65 -8.90
N ILE A 82 -17.35 -5.78 -9.74
CA ILE A 82 -17.74 -5.64 -11.15
C ILE A 82 -17.53 -6.97 -11.86
#